data_AF-A0A527YPW9-F1
#
_entry.id   AF-A0A527YPW9-F1
#
_cell.length_a   1.000
_cell.length_b   1.000
_cell.length_c   1.000
_cell.angle_alpha   90.00
_cell.angle_beta   90.00
_cell.angle_gamma   90.00
#
_symmetry.space_group_name_H-M   'P 1'
#
loop_
_entity.id
_entity.type
_entity.pdbx_description
1 polymer ?
#
loop_
_entity_poly.entity_id
_entity_poly.type
_entity_poly.pdbx_seq_one_letter_code
_entity_poly.pdbx_strand_id
1 'polypeptide(L)'
;GMGVNALARFDSDILSHPKVATVVLMMGINDIGWPGENAITPDDKQPTAQDIITGYKQLIDRAHAHGIRIVGATLTPFAETFKGLPTEGYYTPEKEKIRVA
;
A
#
# COMPACT_ATOMS: atom_id res chain seq x y z
N GLY A 1 -13.92 0.99 -10.41
CA GLY A 1 -13.58 1.46 -9.05
C GLY A 1 -12.19 0.97 -8.70
N MET A 2 -11.56 1.53 -7.67
CA MET A 2 -10.15 1.30 -7.33
C MET A 2 -9.91 0.11 -6.38
N GLY A 3 -10.97 -0.63 -6.04
CA GLY A 3 -10.93 -1.75 -5.10
C GLY A 3 -11.05 -1.31 -3.63
N VAL A 4 -11.24 -2.28 -2.75
CA VAL A 4 -11.29 -2.08 -1.29
C VAL A 4 -9.86 -2.17 -0.74
N ASN A 5 -9.51 -1.27 0.20
CA ASN A 5 -8.17 -1.23 0.78
C ASN A 5 -7.82 -2.54 1.52
N ALA A 6 -6.52 -2.84 1.64
CA ALA A 6 -6.02 -4.09 2.24
C ALA A 6 -6.53 -4.32 3.67
N LEU A 7 -6.59 -3.26 4.49
CA LEU A 7 -7.06 -3.35 5.87
C LEU A 7 -8.51 -3.83 5.93
N ALA A 8 -9.38 -3.26 5.11
CA ALA A 8 -10.80 -3.59 5.11
C ALA A 8 -11.08 -5.01 4.60
N ARG A 9 -10.26 -5.54 3.68
CA ARG A 9 -10.45 -6.88 3.09
C ARG A 9 -9.60 -8.00 3.73
N PHE A 10 -8.74 -7.70 4.69
CA PHE A 10 -7.83 -8.71 5.26
C PHE A 10 -8.58 -9.90 5.89
N ASP A 11 -9.72 -9.65 6.55
CA ASP A 11 -10.51 -10.74 7.16
C ASP A 11 -11.13 -11.65 6.10
N SER A 12 -11.76 -11.05 5.07
CA SER A 12 -12.38 -11.82 3.99
C SER A 12 -11.35 -12.58 3.16
N ASP A 13 -10.22 -11.96 2.88
CA ASP A 13 -9.27 -12.47 1.88
C ASP A 13 -8.22 -13.40 2.51
N ILE A 14 -7.98 -13.29 3.81
CA ILE A 14 -6.95 -14.06 4.52
C ILE A 14 -7.57 -14.88 5.65
N LEU A 15 -8.20 -14.23 6.63
CA LEU A 15 -8.59 -14.90 7.88
C LEU A 15 -9.77 -15.85 7.72
N SER A 16 -10.61 -15.64 6.70
CA SER A 16 -11.75 -16.51 6.39
C SER A 16 -11.32 -17.85 5.78
N HIS A 17 -10.09 -17.94 5.27
CA HIS A 17 -9.59 -19.14 4.61
C HIS A 17 -8.94 -20.11 5.62
N PRO A 18 -9.32 -21.39 5.59
CA PRO A 18 -8.74 -22.37 6.50
C PRO A 18 -7.27 -22.64 6.15
N LYS A 19 -6.46 -22.91 7.18
CA LYS A 19 -5.05 -23.37 7.06
C LYS A 19 -4.09 -22.38 6.38
N VAL A 20 -4.42 -21.09 6.35
CA VAL A 20 -3.44 -20.07 5.98
C VAL A 20 -2.31 -20.07 7.02
N ALA A 21 -1.08 -20.31 6.57
CA ALA A 21 0.10 -20.33 7.44
C ALA A 21 1.01 -19.12 7.23
N THR A 22 0.97 -18.51 6.03
CA THR A 22 1.84 -17.38 5.70
C THR A 22 1.15 -16.43 4.73
N VAL A 23 1.33 -15.13 4.96
CA VAL A 23 0.95 -14.03 4.07
C VAL A 23 2.22 -13.37 3.55
N VAL A 24 2.29 -13.14 2.23
CA VAL A 24 3.28 -12.26 1.62
C VAL A 24 2.62 -10.92 1.31
N LEU A 25 3.07 -9.85 1.97
CA LEU A 25 2.49 -8.51 1.85
C LEU A 25 3.32 -7.66 0.88
N MET A 26 2.77 -7.39 -0.30
CA MET A 26 3.29 -6.44 -1.29
C MET A 26 2.18 -5.43 -1.61
N MET A 27 2.04 -4.41 -0.76
CA MET A 27 0.98 -3.39 -0.83
C MET A 27 1.54 -2.06 -0.35
N GLY A 28 1.08 -0.91 -0.85
CA GLY A 28 1.53 0.42 -0.38
C GLY A 28 1.89 1.41 -1.49
N ILE A 29 2.19 0.93 -2.70
CA ILE A 29 2.63 1.83 -3.78
C ILE A 29 1.49 2.74 -4.28
N ASN A 30 0.25 2.25 -4.27
CA ASN A 30 -0.92 3.04 -4.65
C ASN A 30 -1.29 4.08 -3.59
N ASP A 31 -1.10 3.77 -2.32
CA ASP A 31 -1.28 4.70 -1.20
C ASP A 31 -0.36 5.91 -1.38
N ILE A 32 0.87 5.68 -1.86
CA ILE A 32 1.84 6.74 -2.18
C ILE A 32 1.51 7.43 -3.52
N GLY A 33 1.20 6.65 -4.54
CA GLY A 33 1.11 7.13 -5.93
C GLY A 33 -0.20 7.80 -6.30
N TRP A 34 -1.35 7.40 -5.74
CA TRP A 34 -2.65 7.95 -6.15
C TRP A 34 -2.92 9.39 -5.73
N PRO A 35 -2.59 9.83 -4.51
CA PRO A 35 -2.94 11.17 -4.04
C PRO A 35 -2.16 12.28 -4.73
N GLY A 36 -2.73 13.48 -4.84
CA GLY A 36 -2.02 14.71 -5.23
C GLY A 36 -2.15 15.12 -6.70
N GLU A 37 -1.58 16.29 -7.02
CA GLU A 37 -1.75 16.94 -8.33
C GLU A 37 -1.33 16.04 -9.50
N ASN A 38 -2.14 16.04 -10.56
CA ASN A 38 -1.95 15.21 -11.76
C ASN A 38 -1.76 13.71 -11.45
N ALA A 39 -2.38 13.23 -10.37
CA ALA A 39 -2.44 11.81 -10.01
C ALA A 39 -3.88 11.29 -10.08
N ILE A 40 -4.13 10.10 -9.53
CA ILE A 40 -5.43 9.40 -9.69
C ILE A 40 -6.49 9.97 -8.74
N THR A 41 -6.10 10.43 -7.56
CA THR A 41 -6.96 11.06 -6.56
C THR A 41 -6.42 12.44 -6.17
N PRO A 42 -6.63 13.47 -7.02
CA PRO A 42 -5.99 14.77 -6.84
C PRO A 42 -6.38 15.51 -5.56
N ASP A 43 -7.58 15.24 -5.03
CA ASP A 43 -8.09 15.85 -3.81
C ASP A 43 -7.64 15.12 -2.53
N ASP A 44 -7.06 13.92 -2.66
CA ASP A 44 -6.59 13.17 -1.50
C ASP A 44 -5.27 13.75 -0.98
N LYS A 45 -5.13 13.75 0.34
CA LYS A 45 -3.89 14.15 0.99
C LYS A 45 -2.83 13.08 0.80
N GLN A 46 -1.62 13.52 0.40
CA GLN A 46 -0.44 12.66 0.38
C GLN A 46 -0.18 12.05 1.78
N PRO A 47 -0.11 10.71 1.93
CA PRO A 47 0.25 10.10 3.21
C PRO A 47 1.70 10.37 3.58
N THR A 48 1.99 10.22 4.86
CA THR A 48 3.36 10.14 5.36
C THR A 48 3.85 8.68 5.35
N ALA A 49 5.16 8.46 5.43
CA ALA A 49 5.70 7.11 5.62
C ALA A 49 5.16 6.46 6.91
N GLN A 50 4.94 7.26 7.95
CA GLN A 50 4.38 6.78 9.21
C GLN A 50 2.93 6.29 9.09
N ASP A 51 2.13 6.87 8.20
CA ASP A 51 0.78 6.38 7.91
C ASP A 51 0.83 4.98 7.29
N ILE A 52 1.73 4.77 6.32
CA ILE A 52 1.93 3.46 5.68
C ILE A 52 2.42 2.41 6.68
N ILE A 53 3.43 2.76 7.50
CA ILE A 53 3.95 1.89 8.57
C ILE A 53 2.85 1.52 9.55
N THR A 54 1.98 2.47 9.90
CA THR A 54 0.86 2.24 10.82
C THR A 54 -0.15 1.26 10.23
N GLY A 55 -0.45 1.38 8.93
CA GLY A 55 -1.28 0.39 8.22
C GLY A 55 -0.66 -1.01 8.21
N TYR A 56 0.65 -1.13 7.95
CA TYR A 56 1.34 -2.42 8.01
C TYR A 56 1.30 -3.04 9.41
N LYS A 57 1.53 -2.25 10.46
CA LYS A 57 1.45 -2.74 11.85
C LYS A 57 0.08 -3.34 12.16
N GLN A 58 -1.00 -2.71 11.71
CA GLN A 58 -2.35 -3.27 11.88
C GLN A 58 -2.54 -4.62 11.18
N LEU A 59 -2.02 -4.78 9.95
CA LEU A 59 -2.05 -6.06 9.24
C LEU A 59 -1.19 -7.13 9.95
N ILE A 60 -0.02 -6.73 10.43
CA ILE A 60 0.91 -7.61 11.16
C ILE A 60 0.28 -8.09 12.46
N ASP A 61 -0.31 -7.18 13.25
CA ASP A 61 -0.95 -7.51 14.52
C ASP A 61 -2.12 -8.49 14.32
N ARG A 62 -2.94 -8.26 13.28
CA ARG A 62 -4.04 -9.16 12.91
C ARG A 62 -3.55 -10.53 12.45
N ALA A 63 -2.49 -10.60 11.63
CA ALA A 63 -1.89 -11.87 11.23
C ALA A 63 -1.38 -12.65 12.45
N HIS A 64 -0.64 -11.99 13.34
CA HIS A 64 -0.07 -12.59 14.53
C HIS A 64 -1.13 -13.06 15.54
N ALA A 65 -2.23 -12.31 15.69
CA ALA A 65 -3.36 -12.72 16.52
C ALA A 65 -3.98 -14.05 16.08
N HIS A 66 -3.82 -14.43 14.81
CA HIS A 66 -4.29 -15.69 14.23
C HIS A 66 -3.18 -16.73 14.04
N GLY A 67 -1.97 -16.49 14.57
CA GLY A 67 -0.84 -17.41 14.42
C GLY A 67 -0.29 -17.50 12.99
N ILE A 68 -0.57 -16.51 12.15
CA ILE A 68 -0.16 -16.47 10.74
C ILE A 68 1.15 -15.69 10.63
N ARG A 69 2.15 -16.28 9.95
CA ARG A 69 3.38 -15.56 9.59
C ARG A 69 3.09 -14.52 8.52
N ILE A 70 3.64 -13.32 8.66
CA ILE A 70 3.57 -12.29 7.61
C ILE A 70 4.97 -11.90 7.15
N VAL A 71 5.17 -11.82 5.84
CA VAL A 71 6.44 -11.45 5.21
C VAL A 71 6.20 -10.24 4.33
N GLY A 72 6.75 -9.09 4.71
CA GLY A 72 6.71 -7.89 3.88
C GLY A 72 7.68 -8.00 2.70
N ALA A 73 7.24 -7.54 1.54
CA ALA A 73 8.08 -7.37 0.36
C ALA A 73 8.43 -5.89 0.15
N THR A 74 9.61 -5.63 -0.43
CA THR A 74 10.07 -4.27 -0.73
C THR A 74 9.20 -3.65 -1.82
N LEU A 75 8.67 -2.44 -1.55
CA LEU A 75 8.02 -1.64 -2.59
C LEU A 75 9.04 -1.34 -3.69
N THR A 76 8.75 -1.76 -4.91
CA THR A 76 9.65 -1.58 -6.04
C THR A 76 9.75 -0.11 -6.45
N PRO A 77 10.85 0.32 -7.09
CA PRO A 77 10.89 1.61 -7.75
C PRO A 77 9.72 1.78 -8.72
N PHE A 78 9.20 3.01 -8.82
CA PHE A 78 8.04 3.36 -9.63
C PHE A 78 8.24 4.65 -10.43
N ALA A 79 9.48 5.11 -10.53
CA ALA A 79 9.85 6.23 -11.41
C ALA A 79 9.38 5.97 -12.84
N GLU A 80 9.08 7.05 -13.56
CA GLU A 80 8.58 7.03 -14.95
C GLU A 80 7.21 6.38 -15.15
N THR A 81 6.54 5.92 -14.08
CA THR A 81 5.16 5.42 -14.16
C THR A 81 4.24 6.52 -14.68
N PHE A 82 3.51 6.23 -15.76
CA PHE A 82 2.61 7.16 -16.46
C PHE A 82 3.26 8.44 -16.99
N LYS A 83 4.58 8.48 -17.18
CA LYS A 83 5.27 9.66 -17.73
C LYS A 83 4.65 10.12 -19.05
N GLY A 84 4.35 11.41 -19.15
CA GLY A 84 3.72 12.03 -20.33
C GLY A 84 2.22 11.76 -20.46
N LEU A 85 1.59 11.12 -19.47
CA LEU A 85 0.15 11.00 -19.37
C LEU A 85 -0.41 12.01 -18.36
N PRO A 86 -1.71 12.34 -18.39
CA PRO A 86 -2.34 13.23 -17.40
C PRO A 86 -2.19 12.77 -15.94
N THR A 87 -1.84 11.50 -15.71
CA THR A 87 -1.61 10.90 -14.39
C THR A 87 -0.12 10.78 -14.04
N GLU A 88 0.77 11.53 -14.71
CA GLU A 88 2.22 11.48 -14.45
C GLU A 88 2.60 11.86 -13.01
N GLY A 89 1.75 12.64 -12.34
CA GLY A 89 1.88 12.96 -10.92
C GLY A 89 1.76 11.73 -10.01
N TYR A 90 1.43 10.55 -10.54
CA TYR A 90 1.57 9.28 -9.82
C TYR A 90 2.97 9.12 -9.22
N TYR A 91 4.00 9.56 -9.95
CA TYR A 91 5.37 9.62 -9.46
C TYR A 91 5.83 11.06 -9.26
N THR A 92 6.44 11.33 -8.10
CA THR A 92 7.24 12.54 -7.86
C THR A 92 8.47 12.19 -7.01
N PRO A 93 9.55 12.99 -7.05
CA PRO A 93 10.67 12.83 -6.11
C PRO A 93 10.23 12.87 -4.64
N GLU A 94 9.19 13.63 -4.32
CA GLU A 94 8.61 13.72 -2.97
C GLU A 94 7.92 12.42 -2.56
N LYS A 95 7.18 11.79 -3.47
CA LYS A 95 6.57 10.47 -3.25
C LYS A 95 7.62 9.37 -3.13
N GLU A 96 8.71 9.48 -3.87
CA GLU A 96 9.84 8.55 -3.75
C GLU A 96 10.49 8.61 -2.36
N LYS A 97 10.60 9.81 -1.75
CA LYS A 97 11.09 9.97 -0.37
C LYS A 97 10.21 9.20 0.63
N ILE A 98 8.91 9.10 0.40
CA ILE A 98 8.00 8.31 1.24
C ILE A 98 8.29 6.81 1.08
N ARG A 99 8.52 6.32 -0.15
CA ARG A 99 8.75 4.90 -0.43
C ARG A 99 10.03 4.37 0.22
N VAL A 100 11.06 5.20 0.31
CA VAL A 100 12.41 4.80 0.80
C VAL A 100 12.66 5.11 2.28
N ALA A 101 11.68 5.68 2.97
CA ALA A 101 11.78 6.08 4.38
C ALA A 101 11.68 4.90 5.36
#